data_AF-A0A439VJ91-F1
#
_entry.id   AF-A0A439VJ91-F1
#
_cell.length_a   1.000
_cell.length_b   1.000
_cell.length_c   1.000
_cell.angle_alpha   90.00
_cell.angle_beta   90.00
_cell.angle_gamma   90.00
#
_symmetry.space_group_name_H-M   'P 1'
#
loop_
_entity.id
_entity.type
_entity.pdbx_description
1 polymer ?
#
loop_
_entity_poly.entity_id
_entity_poly.type
_entity_poly.pdbx_seq_one_letter_code
_entity_poly.pdbx_strand_id
1 'polypeptide(L)'
;MAKRDAEDWLENWVNRFIQVPEFHQDKHAMIREAAQCRTDAKAAGIADEQLEEVTEGDLLRYLFDRQNEFDSAYYRDKMAESD
;
A
#
# COMPACT_ATOMS: atom_id res chain seq x y z
N MET A 1 11.65 -8.55 15.43
CA MET A 1 12.50 -8.02 14.34
C MET A 1 11.80 -8.24 13.02
N ALA A 2 11.61 -9.50 12.60
CA ALA A 2 10.91 -9.89 11.37
C ALA A 2 9.59 -9.16 11.04
N LYS A 3 8.71 -8.92 12.03
CA LYS A 3 7.47 -8.15 11.81
C LYS A 3 7.72 -6.70 11.41
N ARG A 4 8.61 -6.02 12.16
CA ARG A 4 8.98 -4.63 11.90
C ARG A 4 9.67 -4.48 10.55
N ASP A 5 10.48 -5.47 10.17
CA ASP A 5 11.13 -5.50 8.86
C ASP A 5 10.08 -5.61 7.72
N ALA A 6 8.99 -6.35 7.91
CA ALA A 6 7.89 -6.46 6.96
C ALA A 6 6.99 -5.23 6.91
N GLU A 7 6.70 -4.61 8.05
CA GLU A 7 5.99 -3.32 8.13
C GLU A 7 6.79 -2.24 7.39
N ASP A 8 8.07 -2.07 7.75
CA ASP A 8 8.93 -1.04 7.14
C ASP A 8 9.10 -1.28 5.63
N TRP A 9 9.22 -2.54 5.19
CA TRP A 9 9.27 -2.87 3.77
C TRP A 9 7.96 -2.54 3.05
N LEU A 10 6.81 -2.91 3.62
CA LEU A 10 5.49 -2.72 3.01
C LEU A 10 5.16 -1.23 2.89
N GLU A 11 5.44 -0.43 3.91
CA GLU A 11 5.29 1.02 3.88
C GLU A 11 6.17 1.66 2.78
N ASN A 12 7.41 1.21 2.64
CA ASN A 12 8.29 1.68 1.57
C ASN A 12 7.78 1.28 0.18
N TRP A 13 7.23 0.08 0.04
CA TRP A 13 6.62 -0.38 -1.21
C TRP A 13 5.39 0.48 -1.56
N VAL A 14 4.48 0.68 -0.61
CA VAL A 14 3.30 1.56 -0.76
C VAL A 14 3.72 2.97 -1.16
N ASN A 15 4.71 3.54 -0.49
CA ASN A 15 5.23 4.87 -0.81
C ASN A 15 5.77 4.98 -2.25
N ARG A 16 6.32 3.89 -2.79
CA ARG A 16 6.88 3.88 -4.14
C ARG A 16 5.82 3.67 -5.23
N PHE A 17 4.78 2.89 -4.95
CA PHE A 17 3.88 2.38 -5.98
C PHE A 17 2.44 2.88 -5.85
N ILE A 18 1.98 3.30 -4.66
CA ILE A 18 0.58 3.70 -4.39
C ILE A 18 0.41 5.22 -4.23
N GLN A 19 1.50 5.99 -4.10
CA GLN A 19 1.52 7.45 -3.80
C GLN A 19 0.94 8.40 -4.87
N VAL A 20 0.27 7.89 -5.89
CA VAL A 20 -0.29 8.75 -6.94
C VAL A 20 -1.73 9.12 -6.57
N PRO A 21 -2.12 10.40 -6.61
CA PRO A 21 -3.51 10.79 -6.41
C PRO A 21 -4.40 10.15 -7.50
N GLU A 22 -5.59 9.68 -7.11
CA GLU A 22 -6.57 8.97 -7.97
C GLU A 22 -6.14 7.56 -8.40
N PHE A 23 -5.13 6.98 -7.74
CA PHE A 23 -4.41 5.87 -8.34
C PHE A 23 -5.22 4.60 -8.54
N HIS A 24 -6.45 4.36 -8.06
CA HIS A 24 -7.31 3.31 -8.65
C HIS A 24 -8.81 3.58 -8.41
N GLN A 25 -9.53 4.03 -9.45
CA GLN A 25 -10.98 3.85 -9.49
C GLN A 25 -11.39 2.41 -9.82
N ASP A 26 -10.46 1.59 -10.33
CA ASP A 26 -10.71 0.23 -10.81
C ASP A 26 -10.11 -0.83 -9.86
N LYS A 27 -10.99 -1.61 -9.24
CA LYS A 27 -10.61 -2.75 -8.37
C LYS A 27 -9.72 -3.78 -9.07
N HIS A 28 -9.79 -3.90 -10.40
CA HIS A 28 -8.96 -4.85 -11.14
C HIS A 28 -7.49 -4.46 -11.21
N ALA A 29 -7.19 -3.17 -11.13
CA ALA A 29 -5.82 -2.73 -11.05
C ALA A 29 -5.25 -3.12 -9.67
N MET A 30 -5.96 -2.81 -8.57
CA MET A 30 -5.53 -3.13 -7.19
C MET A 30 -5.17 -4.61 -6.97
N ILE A 31 -5.86 -5.53 -7.64
CA ILE A 31 -5.54 -6.97 -7.58
C ILE A 31 -4.17 -7.27 -8.20
N ARG A 32 -3.82 -6.60 -9.31
CA ARG A 32 -2.50 -6.74 -9.93
C ARG A 32 -1.41 -6.11 -9.08
N GLU A 33 -1.65 -4.96 -8.46
CA GLU A 33 -0.67 -4.39 -7.52
C GLU A 33 -0.47 -5.27 -6.29
N ALA A 34 -1.54 -5.87 -5.73
CA ALA A 34 -1.40 -6.82 -4.63
C ALA A 34 -0.57 -8.05 -5.02
N ALA A 35 -0.75 -8.57 -6.25
CA ALA A 35 0.07 -9.66 -6.78
C ALA A 35 1.54 -9.25 -7.00
N GLN A 36 1.77 -8.02 -7.47
CA GLN A 36 3.11 -7.46 -7.62
C GLN A 36 3.79 -7.27 -6.26
N CYS A 37 3.08 -6.73 -5.27
CA CYS A 37 3.55 -6.57 -3.90
C CYS A 37 4.02 -7.90 -3.30
N ARG A 38 3.21 -8.97 -3.42
CA ARG A 38 3.64 -10.32 -2.98
C ARG A 38 4.89 -10.81 -3.71
N THR A 39 4.98 -10.57 -5.01
CA THR A 39 6.15 -10.96 -5.81
C THR A 39 7.42 -10.24 -5.35
N ASP A 40 7.31 -8.93 -5.11
CA ASP A 40 8.44 -8.10 -4.65
C ASP A 40 8.84 -8.44 -3.22
N ALA A 41 7.87 -8.72 -2.35
CA ALA A 41 8.11 -9.14 -0.97
C ALA A 41 8.93 -10.42 -0.92
N LYS A 42 8.52 -11.41 -1.73
CA LYS A 42 9.26 -12.67 -1.86
C LYS A 42 10.67 -12.44 -2.40
N ALA A 43 10.85 -11.54 -3.37
CA ALA A 43 12.18 -11.17 -3.87
C ALA A 43 13.04 -10.46 -2.82
N ALA A 44 12.42 -9.73 -1.88
CA ALA A 44 13.06 -9.09 -0.74
C ALA A 44 13.28 -10.03 0.46
N GLY A 45 12.87 -11.31 0.36
CA GLY A 45 13.01 -12.30 1.43
C GLY A 45 11.93 -12.20 2.51
N ILE A 46 10.83 -11.50 2.24
CA ILE A 46 9.66 -11.42 3.12
C ILE A 46 8.70 -12.55 2.75
N ALA A 47 8.37 -13.38 3.74
CA ALA A 47 7.42 -14.47 3.56
C ALA A 47 5.97 -13.95 3.48
N ASP A 48 5.11 -14.67 2.75
CA ASP A 48 3.70 -14.32 2.63
C ASP A 48 3.02 -14.25 4.00
N GLU A 49 3.39 -15.10 4.95
CA GLU A 49 2.85 -15.09 6.33
C GLU A 49 3.21 -13.81 7.09
N GLN A 50 4.41 -13.25 6.86
CA GLN A 50 4.80 -11.98 7.47
C GLN A 50 3.98 -10.84 6.88
N LEU A 51 3.74 -10.89 5.58
CA LEU A 51 2.88 -9.95 4.85
C LEU A 51 1.44 -10.02 5.37
N GLU A 52 0.89 -11.22 5.53
CA GLU A 52 -0.44 -11.42 6.10
C GLU A 52 -0.52 -10.97 7.56
N GLU A 53 0.53 -11.16 8.36
CA GLU A 53 0.55 -10.67 9.75
C GLU A 53 0.46 -9.14 9.82
N VAL A 54 1.13 -8.42 8.91
CA VAL A 54 1.12 -6.95 8.90
C VAL A 54 -0.13 -6.36 8.25
N THR A 55 -0.80 -7.11 7.38
CA THR A 55 -2.05 -6.67 6.73
C THR A 55 -3.30 -7.30 7.34
N GLU A 56 -3.20 -7.92 8.51
CA GLU A 56 -4.30 -8.63 9.17
C GLU A 56 -5.00 -9.67 8.26
N GLY A 57 -4.23 -10.28 7.36
CA GLY A 57 -4.69 -11.28 6.38
C GLY A 57 -5.26 -10.70 5.10
N ASP A 58 -5.41 -9.38 4.96
CA ASP A 58 -5.98 -8.75 3.76
C ASP A 58 -5.09 -7.64 3.19
N LEU A 59 -4.10 -8.06 2.41
CA LEU A 59 -3.19 -7.16 1.70
C LEU A 59 -3.95 -6.23 0.74
N LEU A 60 -4.99 -6.73 0.06
CA LEU A 60 -5.74 -5.92 -0.89
C LEU A 60 -6.46 -4.78 -0.18
N ARG A 61 -7.09 -5.08 0.96
CA ARG A 61 -7.73 -4.07 1.81
C ARG A 61 -6.72 -3.07 2.33
N TYR A 62 -5.57 -3.53 2.82
CA TYR A 62 -4.51 -2.66 3.31
C TYR A 62 -4.04 -1.67 2.24
N LEU A 63 -3.73 -2.14 1.02
CA LEU A 63 -3.28 -1.27 -0.07
C LEU A 63 -4.36 -0.26 -0.48
N PHE A 64 -5.63 -0.69 -0.48
CA PHE A 64 -6.76 0.18 -0.76
C PHE A 64 -6.93 1.29 0.30
N ASP A 65 -6.80 0.95 1.59
CA ASP A 65 -6.89 1.93 2.66
C ASP A 65 -5.74 2.93 2.61
N ARG A 66 -4.52 2.50 2.30
CA ARG A 66 -3.37 3.41 2.09
C ARG A 66 -3.55 4.36 0.92
N GLN A 67 -4.12 3.88 -0.18
CA GLN A 67 -4.46 4.75 -1.31
C GLN A 67 -5.47 5.83 -0.91
N ASN A 68 -6.53 5.45 -0.20
CA ASN A 68 -7.56 6.39 0.27
C ASN A 68 -6.99 7.44 1.24
N GLU A 69 -6.03 7.05 2.08
CA GLU A 69 -5.31 7.98 2.96
C GLU A 69 -4.50 9.01 2.16
N PHE A 70 -3.78 8.60 1.12
CA PHE A 70 -3.06 9.51 0.24
C PHE A 70 -3.99 10.47 -0.50
N ASP A 71 -5.08 9.96 -1.08
CA ASP A 71 -6.07 10.79 -1.75
C ASP A 71 -6.67 11.81 -0.79
N SER A 72 -7.10 11.38 0.39
CA SER A 72 -7.68 12.27 1.40
C SER A 72 -6.69 13.35 1.86
N ALA A 73 -5.42 13.00 2.07
CA ALA A 73 -4.38 13.94 2.43
C ALA A 73 -4.10 14.94 1.29
N TYR A 74 -4.00 14.46 0.04
CA TYR A 74 -3.79 15.30 -1.13
C TYR A 74 -4.92 16.31 -1.34
N TYR A 75 -6.18 15.87 -1.26
CA TYR A 75 -7.32 16.77 -1.41
C TYR A 75 -7.44 17.77 -0.25
N ARG A 76 -7.08 17.38 0.97
CA ARG A 76 -7.05 18.30 2.11
C ARG A 76 -6.02 19.40 1.93
N ASP A 77 -4.82 19.05 1.48
CA ASP A 77 -3.74 20.01 1.22
C ASP A 77 -4.15 21.00 0.11
N LYS A 78 -4.72 20.48 -0.99
CA LYS A 78 -5.23 21.31 -2.10
C LYS A 78 -6.36 22.26 -1.70
N MET A 79 -7.27 21.84 -0.81
CA MET A 79 -8.31 22.72 -0.29
C MET A 79 -7.73 23.80 0.64
N ALA A 80 -6.74 23.48 1.45
CA ALA A 80 -6.07 24.44 2.34
C ALA A 80 -5.24 25.49 1.58
N GLU A 81 -4.70 25.17 0.40
CA GLU A 81 -4.03 26.14 -0.49
C GLU A 81 -5.00 27.08 -1.24
N SER A 82 -6.30 26.78 -1.23
CA SER A 82 -7.32 27.50 -2.01
C SER A 82 -8.15 28.51 -1.19
N ASP A 83 -7.95 28.57 0.14
CA ASP A 83 -8.53 29.53 1.09
C ASP A 83 -7.54 30.66 1.44
#